data_AF-A0AAN8IG31-F1
#
_entry.id   AF-A0AAN8IG31-F1
#
_cell.length_a   1.000
_cell.length_b   1.000
_cell.length_c   1.000
_cell.angle_alpha   90.00
_cell.angle_beta   90.00
_cell.angle_gamma   90.00
#
_symmetry.space_group_name_H-M   'P 1'
#
loop_
_entity.id
_entity.type
_entity.pdbx_description
1 polymer ?
#
loop_
_entity_poly.entity_id
_entity_poly.type
_entity_poly.pdbx_seq_one_letter_code
_entity_poly.pdbx_strand_id
1 'polypeptide(L)'
;MAFKQMENIAFFLSFAEKHVAKSELFQTVDLYEAQDPNAVLICLSSLARKSEKLFGKPGLGPKEAEGEKRAWTEEQLKAGQNVIGLQMGSNKGATASGINFGNTRHM
;
A
#
# COMPACT_ATOMS: atom_id res chain seq x y z
N MET A 1 8.94 -38.14 -8.99
CA MET A 1 10.03 -37.59 -9.85
C MET A 1 10.18 -36.12 -9.52
N ALA A 2 11.34 -35.73 -8.99
CA ALA A 2 11.68 -34.36 -8.60
C ALA A 2 11.29 -33.30 -9.65
N PHE A 3 11.57 -33.60 -10.92
CA PHE A 3 11.29 -32.71 -12.05
C PHE A 3 9.79 -32.33 -12.18
N LYS A 4 8.87 -33.28 -12.04
CA LYS A 4 7.42 -33.03 -12.17
C LYS A 4 6.91 -32.10 -11.06
N GLN A 5 7.45 -32.22 -9.86
CA GLN A 5 7.06 -31.36 -8.74
C GLN A 5 7.56 -29.93 -8.97
N MET A 6 8.81 -29.76 -9.40
CA MET A 6 9.37 -28.45 -9.75
C MET A 6 8.63 -27.79 -10.92
N GLU A 7 8.23 -28.56 -11.93
CA GLU A 7 7.45 -28.07 -13.07
C GLU A 7 6.06 -27.57 -12.65
N ASN A 8 5.36 -28.29 -11.76
CA ASN A 8 4.08 -27.82 -11.20
C ASN A 8 4.22 -26.51 -10.43
N ILE A 9 5.32 -26.34 -9.68
CA ILE A 9 5.61 -25.09 -8.98
C ILE A 9 5.86 -23.96 -9.98
N ALA A 10 6.61 -24.22 -11.05
CA ALA A 10 6.85 -23.25 -12.11
C ALA A 10 5.53 -22.81 -12.81
N PHE A 11 4.60 -23.73 -13.05
CA PHE A 11 3.28 -23.38 -13.58
C PHE A 11 2.51 -22.46 -12.64
N PHE A 12 2.52 -22.74 -11.33
CA PHE A 12 1.91 -21.85 -10.34
C PHE A 12 2.56 -20.47 -10.35
N LEU A 13 3.89 -20.38 -10.34
CA LEU A 13 4.61 -19.10 -10.33
C LEU A 13 4.33 -18.27 -11.58
N SER A 14 4.24 -18.91 -12.75
CA SER A 14 3.90 -18.23 -14.02
C SER A 14 2.49 -17.63 -14.02
N PHE A 15 1.57 -18.24 -13.27
CA PHE A 15 0.24 -17.71 -13.05
C PHE A 15 0.28 -16.56 -12.02
N ALA A 16 0.96 -16.77 -10.89
CA ALA A 16 1.03 -15.81 -9.80
C ALA A 16 1.70 -14.49 -10.21
N GLU A 17 2.72 -14.51 -11.09
CA GLU A 17 3.43 -13.30 -11.55
C GLU A 17 2.50 -12.27 -12.22
N LYS A 18 1.37 -12.70 -12.80
CA LYS A 18 0.40 -11.81 -13.45
C LYS A 18 -0.44 -11.01 -12.44
N HIS A 19 -0.50 -11.46 -11.20
CA HIS A 19 -1.44 -10.95 -10.20
C HIS A 19 -0.76 -10.49 -8.91
N VAL A 20 0.40 -11.05 -8.57
CA VAL A 20 1.14 -10.78 -7.33
C VAL A 20 2.39 -9.97 -7.64
N ALA A 21 2.79 -9.07 -6.74
CA ALA A 21 4.01 -8.29 -6.91
C ALA A 21 5.23 -9.21 -6.89
N LYS A 22 6.26 -8.89 -7.69
CA LYS A 22 7.48 -9.73 -7.77
C LYS A 22 8.20 -9.90 -6.44
N SER A 23 8.09 -8.93 -5.54
CA SER A 23 8.63 -8.97 -4.17
C SER A 23 7.93 -9.98 -3.26
N GLU A 24 6.71 -10.41 -3.61
CA GLU A 24 5.93 -11.37 -2.84
C GLU A 24 5.89 -12.75 -3.52
N LEU A 25 6.61 -12.95 -4.63
CA LEU A 25 6.78 -14.27 -5.25
C LEU A 25 7.90 -15.05 -4.55
N PHE A 26 7.75 -16.37 -4.51
CA PHE A 26 8.79 -17.29 -4.02
C PHE A 26 9.49 -18.01 -5.19
N GLN A 27 10.63 -18.62 -4.91
CA GLN A 27 11.41 -19.43 -5.87
C GLN A 27 11.11 -20.92 -5.68
N THR A 28 11.33 -21.73 -6.72
CA THR A 28 11.05 -23.18 -6.66
C THR A 28 11.72 -23.87 -5.47
N VAL A 29 12.95 -23.47 -5.12
CA VAL A 29 13.70 -24.02 -3.98
C VAL A 29 13.04 -23.72 -2.63
N ASP A 30 12.35 -22.60 -2.49
CA ASP A 30 11.69 -22.18 -1.25
C ASP A 30 10.61 -23.17 -0.81
N LEU A 31 9.89 -23.73 -1.80
CA LEU A 31 8.87 -24.75 -1.58
C LEU A 31 9.41 -26.18 -1.73
N TYR A 32 10.21 -26.46 -2.77
CA TYR A 32 10.65 -27.81 -3.09
C TYR A 32 11.69 -28.34 -2.10
N GLU A 33 12.64 -27.49 -1.69
CA GLU A 33 13.69 -27.84 -0.71
C GLU A 33 13.40 -27.29 0.69
N ALA A 34 12.25 -26.63 0.87
CA ALA A 34 11.84 -25.97 2.12
C ALA A 34 12.85 -24.92 2.61
N GLN A 35 13.52 -24.22 1.69
CA GLN A 35 14.51 -23.19 2.03
C GLN A 35 13.86 -21.96 2.71
N ASP A 36 12.68 -21.55 2.25
CA ASP A 36 11.91 -20.45 2.85
C ASP A 36 10.39 -20.66 2.70
N PRO A 37 9.76 -21.45 3.59
CA PRO A 37 8.31 -21.65 3.58
C PRO A 37 7.52 -20.36 3.86
N ASN A 38 8.13 -19.34 4.49
CA ASN A 38 7.44 -18.09 4.77
C ASN A 38 7.22 -17.28 3.50
N ALA A 39 8.17 -17.27 2.57
CA ALA A 39 7.98 -16.66 1.25
C ALA A 39 6.76 -17.26 0.51
N VAL A 40 6.57 -18.58 0.61
CA VAL A 40 5.40 -19.28 0.04
C VAL A 40 4.10 -18.78 0.69
N LEU A 41 4.06 -18.67 2.01
CA LEU A 41 2.88 -18.17 2.74
C LEU A 41 2.54 -16.72 2.38
N ILE A 42 3.55 -15.86 2.20
CA ILE A 42 3.38 -14.47 1.77
C ILE A 42 2.76 -14.43 0.37
N CYS A 43 3.28 -15.20 -0.57
CA CYS A 43 2.74 -15.29 -1.94
C CYS A 43 1.28 -15.74 -1.94
N LEU A 44 0.96 -16.80 -1.18
CA LEU A 44 -0.40 -17.33 -1.07
C LEU A 44 -1.36 -16.32 -0.43
N SER A 45 -0.91 -15.63 0.62
CA SER A 45 -1.70 -14.59 1.29
C SER A 45 -1.96 -13.41 0.34
N SER A 46 -0.97 -13.00 -0.45
CA SER A 46 -1.13 -11.94 -1.44
C SER A 46 -2.12 -12.32 -2.54
N LEU A 47 -2.03 -13.55 -3.05
CA LEU A 47 -2.99 -14.06 -4.03
C LEU A 47 -4.40 -14.19 -3.43
N ALA A 48 -4.52 -14.61 -2.17
CA ALA A 48 -5.80 -14.77 -1.50
C ALA A 48 -6.56 -13.44 -1.33
N ARG A 49 -5.86 -12.32 -1.11
CA ARG A 49 -6.46 -10.97 -1.09
C ARG A 49 -7.14 -10.62 -2.42
N LYS A 50 -6.71 -11.22 -3.53
CA LYS A 50 -7.22 -10.97 -4.90
C LYS A 50 -8.26 -12.00 -5.36
N SER A 51 -8.54 -13.01 -4.53
CA SER A 51 -9.41 -14.14 -4.89
C SER A 51 -10.83 -13.72 -5.30
N GLU A 52 -11.42 -12.76 -4.59
CA GLU A 52 -12.76 -12.27 -4.88
C GLU A 52 -12.84 -11.67 -6.30
N LYS A 53 -11.82 -10.90 -6.70
CA LYS A 53 -11.75 -10.24 -8.00
C LYS A 53 -11.37 -11.19 -9.15
N LEU A 54 -10.49 -12.15 -8.89
CA LEU A 54 -9.98 -13.05 -9.93
C LEU A 54 -10.88 -14.28 -10.16
N PHE A 55 -11.47 -14.82 -9.10
CA PHE A 55 -12.16 -16.10 -9.13
C PHE A 55 -13.63 -16.03 -8.66
N GLY A 56 -14.09 -14.88 -8.19
CA GLY A 56 -15.44 -14.74 -7.61
C GLY A 56 -15.64 -15.61 -6.38
N LYS A 57 -14.55 -15.94 -5.67
CA LYS A 57 -14.57 -16.75 -4.45
C LYS A 57 -14.14 -15.90 -3.25
N PRO A 58 -14.69 -16.14 -2.06
CA PRO A 58 -14.20 -15.48 -0.85
C PRO A 58 -12.68 -15.63 -0.73
N GLY A 59 -12.00 -14.50 -0.53
CA GLY A 59 -10.56 -14.46 -0.28
C GLY A 59 -10.21 -14.57 1.19
N LEU A 60 -8.92 -14.57 1.49
CA LEU A 60 -8.38 -14.49 2.84
C LEU A 60 -7.61 -13.18 3.01
N GLY A 61 -7.81 -12.51 4.15
CA GLY A 61 -7.12 -11.27 4.48
C GLY A 61 -7.89 -10.00 4.07
N PRO A 62 -7.31 -8.82 4.35
CA PRO A 62 -7.94 -7.55 4.04
C PRO A 62 -8.06 -7.35 2.52
N LYS A 63 -9.20 -6.81 2.09
CA LYS A 63 -9.43 -6.43 0.69
C LYS A 63 -8.47 -5.33 0.29
N GLU A 64 -7.84 -5.44 -0.87
CA GLU A 64 -6.99 -4.39 -1.41
C GLU A 64 -7.81 -3.11 -1.63
N ALA A 65 -7.24 -1.97 -1.26
CA ALA A 65 -7.90 -0.69 -1.43
C ALA A 65 -8.06 -0.37 -2.93
N GLU A 66 -9.29 -0.13 -3.35
CA GLU A 66 -9.58 0.36 -4.70
C GLU A 66 -9.73 1.87 -4.63
N GLY A 67 -8.93 2.59 -5.42
CA GLY A 67 -9.00 4.04 -5.50
C GLY A 67 -10.24 4.46 -6.27
N GLU A 68 -11.24 5.01 -5.57
CA GLU A 68 -12.37 5.67 -6.22
C GLU A 68 -11.97 7.10 -6.60
N LYS A 69 -11.68 7.33 -7.88
CA LYS A 69 -11.52 8.69 -8.40
C LYS A 69 -12.89 9.32 -8.50
N ARG A 70 -13.27 10.09 -7.48
CA ARG A 70 -14.49 10.90 -7.54
C ARG A 70 -14.30 12.01 -8.57
N ALA A 71 -15.27 12.16 -9.47
CA ALA A 71 -15.33 13.33 -10.33
C ALA A 71 -16.12 14.43 -9.61
N TRP A 72 -15.56 15.63 -9.56
CA TRP A 72 -16.22 16.83 -9.03
C TRP A 72 -16.61 17.75 -10.18
N THR A 73 -17.69 18.51 -10.01
CA THR A 73 -18.05 19.54 -10.98
C THR A 73 -17.05 20.70 -10.93
N GLU A 74 -16.93 21.43 -12.04
CA GLU A 74 -16.06 22.62 -12.12
C GLU A 74 -16.41 23.65 -11.03
N GLU A 75 -17.70 23.82 -10.73
CA GLU A 75 -18.17 24.69 -9.65
C GLU A 75 -17.72 24.20 -8.27
N GLN A 76 -17.76 22.89 -8.00
CA GLN A 76 -17.28 22.32 -6.74
C GLN A 76 -15.77 22.51 -6.58
N LEU A 77 -15.00 22.31 -7.65
CA LEU A 77 -13.55 22.54 -7.64
C LEU A 77 -13.23 24.02 -7.37
N LYS A 78 -13.94 24.95 -8.02
CA LYS A 78 -13.80 26.41 -7.77
C LYS A 78 -14.22 26.80 -6.36
N ALA A 79 -15.30 26.24 -5.83
CA ALA A 79 -15.72 26.48 -4.45
C ALA A 79 -14.66 26.03 -3.44
N GLY A 80 -13.99 24.90 -3.70
CA GLY A 80 -12.88 24.40 -2.90
C GLY A 80 -11.68 25.35 -2.83
N GLN A 81 -11.40 26.12 -3.89
CA GLN A 81 -10.31 27.11 -3.89
C GLN A 81 -10.55 28.26 -2.89
N ASN A 82 -11.81 28.53 -2.53
CA ASN A 82 -12.19 29.57 -1.58
C ASN A 82 -12.23 29.05 -0.13
N VAL A 83 -12.05 27.74 0.09
CA VAL A 83 -11.97 27.17 1.45
C VAL A 83 -10.58 27.40 2.01
N ILE A 84 -10.44 28.44 2.82
CA ILE A 84 -9.20 28.76 3.53
C ILE A 84 -9.05 27.78 4.69
N GLY A 85 -8.04 26.90 4.63
CA GLY A 85 -7.72 25.98 5.73
C GLY A 85 -7.28 26.73 7.00
N LEU A 86 -7.56 26.14 8.17
CA LEU A 86 -7.34 26.69 9.52
C LEU A 86 -5.90 27.17 9.86
N GLN A 87 -4.93 26.98 8.96
CA GLN A 87 -3.52 27.38 9.13
C GLN A 87 -2.98 28.29 8.03
N MET A 88 -3.80 28.75 7.08
CA MET A 88 -3.36 29.70 6.04
C MET A 88 -3.33 31.14 6.56
N GLY A 89 -2.69 31.34 7.71
CA GLY A 89 -2.24 32.66 8.14
C GLY A 89 -0.97 33.01 7.37
N SER A 90 -0.98 34.11 6.61
CA SER A 90 0.24 34.59 5.96
C SER A 90 1.22 35.10 7.02
N ASN A 91 2.42 34.51 7.08
CA ASN A 91 3.53 35.01 7.88
C ASN A 91 4.16 36.30 7.31
N LYS A 92 3.67 36.83 6.18
CA LYS A 92 4.20 38.06 5.56
C LYS A 92 4.11 39.32 6.44
N GLY A 93 3.31 39.30 7.51
CA GLY A 93 3.27 40.36 8.52
C GLY A 93 3.65 39.90 9.94
N ALA A 94 4.04 38.63 10.11
CA ALA A 94 4.41 38.09 11.41
C ALA A 94 5.88 38.43 11.70
N THR A 95 6.13 39.55 12.36
CA THR A 95 7.46 39.91 12.84
C THR A 95 7.67 39.27 14.21
N ALA A 96 8.82 38.61 14.43
CA ALA A 96 9.23 38.05 15.73
C ALA A 96 9.54 39.11 16.80
N SER A 97 9.13 40.37 16.56
CA SER A 97 9.26 41.50 17.46
C SER A 97 8.48 41.22 18.74
N GLY A 98 9.19 40.95 19.83
CA GLY A 98 8.62 40.61 21.14
C GLY A 98 8.78 39.15 21.55
N ILE A 99 9.29 38.27 20.68
CA ILE A 99 9.62 36.89 21.07
C ILE A 99 10.95 36.92 21.87
N ASN A 100 10.84 36.94 23.20
CA ASN A 100 11.98 36.82 24.10
C ASN A 100 12.16 35.34 24.47
N PHE A 101 13.03 34.64 23.73
CA PHE A 101 13.48 33.29 24.07
C PHE A 101 14.52 33.38 25.19
N GLY A 102 14.06 33.36 26.44
CA GLY A 102 14.95 33.13 27.59
C GLY A 102 14.94 34.18 28.68
N ASN A 103 13.77 34.71 29.07
CA ASN A 103 13.69 35.43 30.34
C ASN A 103 13.62 34.40 31.49
N THR A 104 14.76 34.13 32.13
CA THR A 104 14.80 33.38 33.38
C THR A 104 14.05 34.16 34.46
N ARG A 105 13.03 33.52 35.06
CA ARG A 105 12.31 34.07 36.20
C ARG A 105 13.30 34.27 37.36
N HIS A 106 13.62 35.51 37.69
CA HIS A 106 14.21 35.81 39.00
C HIS A 106 13.10 35.72 40.05
N MET A 107 13.36 34.95 41.10
CA MET A 107 12.50 34.82 42.29
C MET A 107 12.71 36.01 43.21
#